data_AF-A0A948KCE5-F1
#
_entry.id   AF-A0A948KCE5-F1
#
_cell.length_a   1.000
_cell.length_b   1.000
_cell.length_c   1.000
_cell.angle_alpha   90.00
_cell.angle_beta   90.00
_cell.angle_gamma   90.00
#
_symmetry.space_group_name_H-M   'P 1'
#
loop_
_entity.id
_entity.type
_entity.pdbx_description
1 polymer ?
#
loop_
_entity_poly.entity_id
_entity_poly.type
_entity_poly.pdbx_seq_one_letter_code
_entity_poly.pdbx_strand_id
1 'polypeptide(L)'
;TAAAILEGCKTQVTVIWTDPETGILCKGRFDIFKPDRFADLKVTDNPHPGAFSKVAGNLKYHVQAAIYHDGFFCATEGAYPQEWKIPFSFIAAEAGPPHDVVTYDMQEESLDAGRVIYRDALQKYADCKAVNQWPGYSDFAEPLDIPQWLRHRILFEGVNDE
;
A
#
# COMPACT_ATOMS: atom_id res chain seq x y z
N THR A 1 -12.92 12.98 11.58
CA THR A 1 -13.90 12.14 10.84
C THR A 1 -13.57 12.22 9.35
N ALA A 2 -14.05 11.28 8.53
CA ALA A 2 -13.83 11.30 7.08
C ALA A 2 -14.28 12.63 6.43
N ALA A 3 -15.45 13.15 6.84
CA ALA A 3 -15.96 14.44 6.35
C ALA A 3 -14.96 15.60 6.57
N ALA A 4 -14.36 15.71 7.77
CA ALA A 4 -13.37 16.75 8.08
C ALA A 4 -12.08 16.59 7.25
N ILE A 5 -11.70 15.35 6.91
CA ILE A 5 -10.54 15.10 6.04
C ILE A 5 -10.85 15.55 4.60
N LEU A 6 -12.05 15.28 4.11
CA LEU A 6 -12.49 15.63 2.75
C LEU A 6 -12.74 17.14 2.55
N GLU A 7 -13.19 17.83 3.59
CA GLU A 7 -13.52 19.26 3.52
C GLU A 7 -12.31 20.11 3.10
N GLY A 8 -12.40 20.83 1.98
CA GLY A 8 -11.32 21.72 1.51
C GLY A 8 -10.05 21.02 1.06
N CYS A 9 -10.05 19.69 0.88
CA CYS A 9 -8.92 18.98 0.31
C CYS A 9 -8.74 19.27 -1.19
N LYS A 10 -7.52 19.07 -1.69
CA LYS A 10 -7.30 18.86 -3.12
C LYS A 10 -7.40 17.37 -3.40
N THR A 11 -7.98 17.00 -4.54
CA THR A 11 -8.08 15.60 -4.95
C THR A 11 -7.18 15.29 -6.12
N GLN A 12 -6.76 14.02 -6.23
CA GLN A 12 -5.99 13.50 -7.36
C GLN A 12 -4.69 14.28 -7.65
N VAL A 13 -4.02 14.75 -6.59
CA VAL A 13 -2.77 15.51 -6.69
C VAL A 13 -1.64 14.58 -7.11
N THR A 14 -1.03 14.88 -8.25
CA THR A 14 0.12 14.12 -8.74
C THR A 14 1.42 14.71 -8.20
N VAL A 15 2.28 13.84 -7.70
CA VAL A 15 3.63 14.15 -7.25
C VAL A 15 4.59 13.29 -8.06
N ILE A 16 5.64 13.91 -8.59
CA ILE A 16 6.69 13.27 -9.36
C ILE A 16 8.01 13.64 -8.70
N TRP A 17 8.88 12.66 -8.48
CA TRP A 17 10.19 12.87 -7.90
C TRP A 17 11.20 11.93 -8.55
N THR A 18 12.47 12.32 -8.52
CA THR A 18 13.56 11.39 -8.80
C THR A 18 14.02 10.85 -7.46
N ASP A 19 14.00 9.53 -7.31
CA ASP A 19 14.51 8.88 -6.12
C ASP A 19 16.03 9.13 -5.97
N PRO A 20 16.50 9.72 -4.87
CA PRO A 20 17.90 10.12 -4.75
C PRO A 20 18.87 8.94 -4.62
N GLU A 21 18.42 7.78 -4.14
CA GLU A 21 19.27 6.60 -3.97
C GLU A 21 19.47 5.84 -5.28
N THR A 22 18.39 5.67 -6.06
CA THR A 22 18.39 4.83 -7.26
C THR A 22 18.41 5.62 -8.57
N GLY A 23 18.15 6.93 -8.53
CA GLY A 23 18.00 7.78 -9.73
C GLY A 23 16.73 7.49 -10.53
N ILE A 24 15.82 6.65 -10.02
CA ILE A 24 14.58 6.29 -10.71
C ILE A 24 13.56 7.42 -10.61
N LEU A 25 12.98 7.79 -11.77
CA LEU A 25 11.83 8.69 -11.81
C LEU A 25 10.59 7.96 -11.30
N CYS A 26 10.03 8.45 -10.20
CA CYS A 26 8.86 7.92 -9.52
C CYS A 26 7.66 8.87 -9.64
N LYS A 27 6.47 8.32 -9.42
CA LYS A 27 5.20 9.07 -9.43
C LYS A 27 4.24 8.50 -8.41
N GLY A 28 3.53 9.39 -7.70
CA GLY A 28 2.41 9.09 -6.83
C GLY A 28 1.24 10.00 -7.17
N ARG A 29 0.01 9.51 -7.00
CA ARG A 29 -1.20 10.33 -7.14
C ARG A 29 -2.04 10.17 -5.89
N PHE A 30 -2.08 11.22 -5.09
CA PHE A 30 -2.81 11.28 -3.84
C PHE A 30 -4.29 11.47 -4.14
N ASP A 31 -5.13 10.57 -3.64
CA ASP A 31 -6.58 10.73 -3.76
C ASP A 31 -7.05 11.99 -3.05
N ILE A 32 -6.51 12.23 -1.85
CA ILE A 32 -6.83 13.36 -0.98
C ILE A 32 -5.53 13.97 -0.46
N PHE A 33 -5.37 15.27 -0.66
CA PHE A 33 -4.19 16.02 -0.25
C PHE A 33 -4.59 17.30 0.50
N LYS A 34 -3.98 17.48 1.67
CA LYS A 34 -3.92 18.75 2.41
C LYS A 34 -2.47 18.99 2.87
N PRO A 35 -2.06 20.25 3.08
CA PRO A 35 -0.72 20.56 3.60
C PRO A 35 -0.39 19.87 4.93
N ASP A 36 -1.40 19.50 5.72
CA ASP A 36 -1.29 18.91 7.05
C ASP A 36 -1.76 17.45 7.13
N ARG A 37 -2.27 16.86 6.04
CA ARG A 37 -2.75 15.47 6.00
C ARG A 37 -2.84 14.90 4.58
N PHE A 38 -2.46 13.64 4.44
CA PHE A 38 -2.74 12.84 3.25
C PHE A 38 -3.82 11.80 3.56
N ALA A 39 -4.64 11.47 2.56
CA ALA A 39 -5.54 10.35 2.69
C ALA A 39 -5.79 9.62 1.37
N ASP A 40 -6.20 8.37 1.51
CA ASP A 40 -6.54 7.47 0.42
C ASP A 40 -7.88 6.78 0.73
N LEU A 41 -8.78 6.75 -0.26
CA LEU A 41 -10.10 6.16 -0.12
C LEU A 41 -10.03 4.69 -0.52
N LYS A 42 -10.41 3.80 0.40
CA LYS A 42 -10.48 2.37 0.17
C LYS A 42 -11.92 1.90 0.33
N VAL A 43 -12.46 1.30 -0.72
CA VAL A 43 -13.70 0.51 -0.60
C VAL A 43 -13.33 -0.86 -0.03
N THR A 44 -14.08 -1.34 0.96
CA THR A 44 -13.83 -2.62 1.65
C THR A 44 -15.14 -3.33 1.95
N ASP A 45 -15.12 -4.66 2.07
CA ASP A 45 -16.28 -5.43 2.50
C ASP A 45 -16.52 -5.34 4.01
N ASN A 46 -15.47 -5.03 4.77
CA ASN A 46 -15.55 -4.93 6.23
C ASN A 46 -14.59 -3.84 6.72
N PRO A 47 -15.13 -2.71 7.22
CA PRO A 47 -14.30 -1.62 7.73
C PRO A 47 -13.80 -1.86 9.16
N HIS A 48 -14.21 -2.93 9.86
CA HIS A 48 -13.80 -3.21 11.24
C HIS A 48 -12.26 -3.26 11.37
N PRO A 49 -11.65 -2.72 12.46
CA PRO A 49 -10.21 -2.52 12.54
C PRO A 49 -9.38 -3.78 12.29
N GLY A 50 -9.79 -4.92 12.87
CA GLY A 50 -9.09 -6.18 12.70
C GLY A 50 -9.20 -6.80 11.30
N ALA A 51 -10.31 -6.55 10.59
CA ALA A 51 -10.50 -7.02 9.22
C ALA A 51 -9.73 -6.12 8.25
N PHE A 52 -9.91 -4.80 8.38
CA PHE A 52 -9.26 -3.82 7.52
C PHE A 52 -7.74 -3.84 7.67
N SER A 53 -7.21 -4.03 8.90
CA SER A 53 -5.76 -4.17 9.13
C SER A 53 -5.14 -5.35 8.36
N LYS A 54 -5.83 -6.50 8.32
CA LYS A 54 -5.38 -7.67 7.53
C LYS A 54 -5.36 -7.36 6.03
N VAL A 55 -6.42 -6.70 5.53
CA VAL A 55 -6.48 -6.26 4.13
C VAL A 55 -5.35 -5.29 3.82
N ALA A 56 -5.13 -4.30 4.69
CA ALA A 56 -4.07 -3.30 4.53
C ALA A 56 -2.66 -3.92 4.53
N GLY A 57 -2.42 -4.94 5.35
CA GLY A 57 -1.19 -5.73 5.34
C GLY A 57 -1.02 -6.50 4.03
N ASN A 58 -2.03 -7.29 3.65
CA ASN A 58 -2.00 -8.15 2.46
C ASN A 58 -1.84 -7.34 1.16
N LEU A 59 -2.52 -6.20 1.06
CA LEU A 59 -2.49 -5.31 -0.10
C LEU A 59 -1.40 -4.22 -0.01
N LYS A 60 -0.52 -4.30 1.00
CA LYS A 60 0.65 -3.42 1.15
C LYS A 60 0.31 -1.93 1.22
N TYR A 61 -0.78 -1.56 1.88
CA TYR A 61 -1.17 -0.14 2.05
C TYR A 61 -0.13 0.66 2.84
N HIS A 62 0.57 0.02 3.77
CA HIS A 62 1.69 0.62 4.50
C HIS A 62 2.87 0.99 3.57
N VAL A 63 3.13 0.19 2.53
CA VAL A 63 4.12 0.48 1.48
C VAL A 63 3.68 1.69 0.65
N GLN A 64 2.39 1.75 0.29
CA GLN A 64 1.81 2.89 -0.42
C GLN A 64 1.97 4.20 0.38
N ALA A 65 1.60 4.18 1.66
CA ALA A 65 1.70 5.36 2.52
C ALA A 65 3.16 5.81 2.68
N ALA A 66 4.10 4.88 2.88
CA ALA A 66 5.52 5.16 2.99
C ALA A 66 6.08 5.86 1.74
N ILE A 67 5.92 5.24 0.55
CA ILE A 67 6.48 5.83 -0.68
C ILE A 67 5.83 7.18 -1.04
N TYR A 68 4.57 7.41 -0.65
CA TYR A 68 3.91 8.70 -0.85
C TYR A 68 4.53 9.78 0.05
N HIS A 69 4.79 9.50 1.32
CA HIS A 69 5.48 10.45 2.18
C HIS A 69 6.88 10.78 1.67
N ASP A 70 7.69 9.77 1.43
CA ASP A 70 9.08 9.93 1.01
C ASP A 70 9.17 10.65 -0.33
N GLY A 71 8.29 10.29 -1.28
CA GLY A 71 8.20 10.94 -2.58
C GLY A 71 7.74 12.40 -2.51
N PHE A 72 6.78 12.72 -1.64
CA PHE A 72 6.36 14.10 -1.40
C PHE A 72 7.47 14.95 -0.76
N PHE A 73 8.17 14.40 0.22
CA PHE A 73 9.31 15.07 0.85
C PHE A 73 10.41 15.38 -0.19
N CYS A 74 10.74 14.40 -1.04
CA CYS A 74 11.71 14.58 -2.12
C CYS A 74 11.26 15.63 -3.14
N ALA A 75 10.00 15.58 -3.60
CA ALA A 75 9.46 16.52 -4.58
C ALA A 75 9.37 17.98 -4.09
N THR A 76 9.39 18.18 -2.77
CA THR A 76 9.33 19.50 -2.15
C THR A 76 10.69 19.99 -1.65
N GLU A 77 11.78 19.30 -2.01
CA GLU A 77 13.15 19.63 -1.59
C GLU A 77 13.29 19.77 -0.06
N GLY A 78 12.48 19.01 0.69
CA GLY A 78 12.43 19.10 2.15
C GLY A 78 11.85 20.41 2.69
N ALA A 79 11.09 21.18 1.90
CA ALA A 79 10.44 22.43 2.31
C ALA A 79 9.32 22.24 3.36
N TYR A 80 8.88 21.00 3.59
CA TYR A 80 8.01 20.66 4.72
C TYR A 80 8.84 20.19 5.92
N PRO A 81 8.35 20.40 7.16
CA PRO A 81 9.12 20.10 8.37
C PRO A 81 9.72 18.70 8.33
N GLN A 82 11.04 18.61 8.57
CA GLN A 82 11.81 17.35 8.63
C GLN A 82 11.28 16.37 9.70
N GLU A 83 10.37 16.83 10.56
CA GLU A 83 9.68 16.02 11.57
C GLU A 83 8.42 15.40 10.96
N TRP A 84 8.56 14.18 10.47
CA TRP A 84 7.56 13.33 9.83
C TRP A 84 6.29 13.15 10.66
N LYS A 85 5.37 14.13 10.59
CA LYS A 85 4.11 14.10 11.35
C LYS A 85 2.87 14.40 10.53
N ILE A 86 2.98 14.51 9.20
CA ILE A 86 1.79 14.56 8.35
C ILE A 86 1.14 13.17 8.45
N PRO A 87 -0.10 13.04 8.93
CA PRO A 87 -0.74 11.74 9.00
C PRO A 87 -1.10 11.24 7.60
N PHE A 88 -0.96 9.94 7.37
CA PHE A 88 -1.56 9.25 6.23
C PHE A 88 -2.78 8.47 6.70
N SER A 89 -3.96 8.88 6.26
CA SER A 89 -5.20 8.23 6.62
C SER A 89 -5.72 7.33 5.50
N PHE A 90 -6.23 6.17 5.87
CA PHE A 90 -7.12 5.39 5.02
C PHE A 90 -8.56 5.65 5.42
N ILE A 91 -9.38 6.06 4.48
CA ILE A 91 -10.83 6.13 4.65
C ILE A 91 -11.39 4.82 4.11
N ALA A 92 -11.78 3.92 5.02
CA ALA A 92 -12.39 2.64 4.69
C ALA A 92 -13.91 2.81 4.58
N ALA A 93 -14.44 2.74 3.37
CA ALA A 93 -15.86 2.81 3.09
C ALA A 93 -16.41 1.40 2.78
N GLU A 94 -17.43 0.98 3.53
CA GLU A 94 -18.04 -0.32 3.36
C GLU A 94 -18.87 -0.41 2.06
N ALA A 95 -18.59 -1.42 1.25
CA ALA A 95 -19.25 -1.61 -0.04
C ALA A 95 -20.74 -1.95 0.10
N GLY A 96 -21.09 -2.74 1.12
CA GLY A 96 -22.47 -3.17 1.40
C GLY A 96 -23.13 -2.40 2.54
N PRO A 97 -24.45 -2.53 2.75
CA PRO A 97 -25.14 -1.98 3.91
C PRO A 97 -24.54 -2.50 5.23
N PRO A 98 -24.42 -1.66 6.28
CA PRO A 98 -24.97 -0.31 6.41
C PRO A 98 -24.15 0.82 5.75
N HIS A 99 -23.11 0.53 4.96
CA HIS A 99 -22.21 1.51 4.34
C HIS A 99 -21.41 2.32 5.38
N ASP A 100 -20.93 1.64 6.42
CA ASP A 100 -20.15 2.31 7.46
C ASP A 100 -18.82 2.86 6.90
N VAL A 101 -18.33 3.93 7.52
CA VAL A 101 -17.10 4.61 7.11
C VAL A 101 -16.21 4.82 8.32
N VAL A 102 -15.03 4.18 8.29
CA VAL A 102 -14.04 4.30 9.35
C VAL A 102 -12.75 4.90 8.79
N THR A 103 -12.10 5.75 9.58
CA THR A 103 -10.81 6.36 9.21
C THR A 103 -9.72 5.78 10.09
N TYR A 104 -8.63 5.35 9.47
CA TYR A 104 -7.45 4.81 10.15
C TYR A 104 -6.20 5.59 9.78
N ASP A 105 -5.47 6.06 10.79
CA ASP A 105 -4.16 6.68 10.59
C ASP A 105 -3.09 5.59 10.62
N MET A 106 -2.26 5.54 9.57
CA MET A 106 -1.13 4.61 9.50
C MET A 106 -0.09 4.98 10.56
N GLN A 107 0.31 4.00 11.36
CA GLN A 107 1.27 4.19 12.44
C GLN A 107 2.70 4.22 11.91
N GLU A 108 3.59 4.89 12.64
CA GLU A 108 4.98 5.13 12.25
C GLU A 108 5.74 3.83 11.98
N GLU A 109 5.60 2.82 12.85
CA GLU A 109 6.28 1.53 12.70
C GLU A 109 5.82 0.79 11.44
N SER A 110 4.57 0.98 11.03
CA SER A 110 4.05 0.40 9.78
C SER A 110 4.58 1.15 8.56
N LEU A 111 4.74 2.47 8.65
CA LEU A 111 5.42 3.25 7.61
C LEU A 111 6.87 2.79 7.45
N ASP A 112 7.60 2.57 8.55
CA ASP A 112 8.98 2.07 8.51
C ASP A 112 9.08 0.69 7.83
N ALA A 113 8.18 -0.23 8.19
CA ALA A 113 8.09 -1.52 7.49
C ALA A 113 7.80 -1.33 5.98
N GLY A 114 6.93 -0.37 5.65
CA GLY A 114 6.64 0.02 4.28
C GLY A 114 7.87 0.54 3.53
N ARG A 115 8.69 1.37 4.20
CA ARG A 115 9.95 1.91 3.67
C ARG A 115 10.93 0.80 3.33
N VAL A 116 11.14 -0.15 4.24
CA VAL A 116 12.00 -1.31 4.01
C VAL A 116 11.59 -2.06 2.73
N ILE A 117 10.28 -2.31 2.56
CA ILE A 117 9.76 -3.06 1.41
C ILE A 117 9.93 -2.28 0.11
N TYR A 118 9.53 -1.01 0.05
CA TYR A 118 9.56 -0.28 -1.21
C TYR A 118 10.99 0.06 -1.63
N ARG A 119 11.91 0.30 -0.68
CA ARG A 119 13.34 0.55 -0.96
C ARG A 119 13.99 -0.66 -1.63
N ASP A 120 13.80 -1.85 -1.07
CA ASP A 120 14.26 -3.11 -1.67
C ASP A 120 13.65 -3.31 -3.07
N ALA A 121 12.35 -3.07 -3.24
CA ALA A 121 11.69 -3.17 -4.53
C ALA A 121 12.23 -2.17 -5.57
N LEU A 122 12.49 -0.92 -5.17
CA LEU A 122 12.98 0.13 -6.05
C LEU A 122 14.43 -0.13 -6.46
N GLN A 123 15.28 -0.60 -5.54
CA GLN A 123 16.64 -1.02 -5.86
C GLN A 123 16.64 -2.18 -6.85
N LYS A 124 15.85 -3.23 -6.61
CA LYS A 124 15.69 -4.35 -7.55
C LYS A 124 15.22 -3.88 -8.92
N TYR A 125 14.27 -2.94 -8.97
CA TYR A 125 13.81 -2.34 -10.22
C TYR A 125 14.95 -1.60 -10.93
N ALA A 126 15.75 -0.82 -10.21
CA ALA A 126 16.90 -0.10 -10.76
C ALA A 126 17.95 -1.06 -11.34
N ASP A 127 18.28 -2.13 -10.61
CA ASP A 127 19.23 -3.15 -11.06
C ASP A 127 18.73 -3.84 -12.34
N CYS A 128 17.48 -4.31 -12.33
CA CYS A 128 16.85 -4.96 -13.51
C CYS A 128 16.84 -4.03 -14.73
N LYS A 129 16.52 -2.75 -14.50
CA LYS A 129 16.49 -1.72 -15.55
C LYS A 129 17.89 -1.44 -16.11
N ALA A 130 18.92 -1.43 -15.27
CA ALA A 130 20.31 -1.15 -15.68
C ALA A 130 20.88 -2.24 -16.60
N VAL A 131 20.58 -3.51 -16.32
CA VAL A 131 21.08 -4.64 -17.13
C VAL A 131 20.05 -5.16 -18.15
N ASN A 132 18.84 -4.60 -18.16
CA ASN A 132 17.70 -5.04 -18.97
C ASN A 132 17.39 -6.54 -18.82
N GLN A 133 17.40 -7.03 -17.59
CA GLN A 133 17.04 -8.41 -17.24
C GLN A 133 15.98 -8.38 -16.14
N TRP A 134 14.99 -9.25 -16.25
CA TRP A 134 13.81 -9.27 -15.37
C TRP A 134 13.58 -10.70 -14.87
N PRO A 135 14.32 -11.16 -13.85
CA PRO A 135 14.23 -12.54 -13.38
C PRO A 135 12.81 -12.89 -12.92
N GLY A 136 12.22 -13.91 -13.54
CA GLY A 136 10.95 -14.52 -13.12
C GLY A 136 11.16 -15.71 -12.19
N TYR A 137 10.07 -16.41 -11.87
CA TYR A 137 10.14 -17.64 -11.06
C TYR A 137 10.67 -18.84 -11.85
N SER A 138 10.28 -18.99 -13.11
CA SER A 138 10.77 -20.02 -14.03
C SER A 138 10.45 -19.61 -15.47
N ASP A 139 11.28 -20.07 -16.40
CA ASP A 139 11.03 -19.97 -17.85
C ASP A 139 10.21 -21.16 -18.38
N PHE A 140 9.89 -22.12 -17.50
CA PHE A 140 9.25 -23.38 -17.86
C PHE A 140 7.96 -23.61 -17.07
N ALA A 141 7.17 -24.57 -17.55
CA ALA A 141 6.01 -25.07 -16.81
C ALA A 141 6.50 -25.86 -15.59
N GLU A 142 6.30 -25.29 -14.40
CA GLU A 142 6.55 -25.99 -13.14
C GLU A 142 5.34 -26.84 -12.75
N PRO A 143 5.54 -28.08 -12.26
CA PRO A 143 4.44 -28.88 -11.72
C PRO A 143 3.81 -28.16 -10.52
N LEU A 144 2.49 -28.04 -10.53
CA LEU A 144 1.72 -27.44 -9.44
C LEU A 144 0.93 -28.49 -8.71
N ASP A 145 1.03 -28.42 -7.39
CA ASP A 145 0.36 -29.31 -6.46
C ASP A 145 -0.59 -28.48 -5.57
N ILE A 146 -1.78 -29.01 -5.29
CA ILE A 146 -2.66 -28.39 -4.30
C ILE A 146 -2.00 -28.43 -2.90
N PRO A 147 -2.32 -27.49 -1.99
CA PRO A 147 -1.75 -27.47 -0.64
C PRO A 147 -1.93 -28.81 0.07
N GLN A 148 -0.89 -29.26 0.80
CA GLN A 148 -0.88 -30.57 1.44
C GLN A 148 -2.09 -30.80 2.35
N TRP A 149 -2.49 -29.78 3.12
CA TRP A 149 -3.66 -29.85 4.00
C TRP A 149 -4.95 -30.12 3.23
N LEU A 150 -5.12 -29.51 2.05
CA LEU A 150 -6.31 -29.70 1.23
C LEU A 150 -6.32 -31.09 0.57
N ARG A 151 -5.16 -31.53 0.07
CA ARG A 151 -4.99 -32.88 -0.48
C ARG A 151 -5.32 -33.94 0.56
N HIS A 152 -4.80 -33.77 1.79
CA HIS A 152 -5.05 -34.69 2.89
C HIS A 152 -6.55 -34.77 3.22
N ARG A 153 -7.19 -33.60 3.39
CA ARG A 153 -8.63 -33.52 3.67
C ARG A 153 -9.46 -34.25 2.62
N ILE A 154 -9.24 -33.98 1.33
CA ILE A 154 -10.01 -34.61 0.25
C ILE A 154 -9.79 -36.12 0.18
N LEU A 155 -8.53 -36.57 0.27
CA LEU A 155 -8.19 -37.99 0.07
C LEU A 155 -8.51 -38.88 1.28
N PHE A 156 -8.49 -38.32 2.49
CA PHE A 156 -8.58 -39.12 3.72
C PHE A 156 -9.73 -38.72 4.65
N GLU A 157 -10.22 -37.48 4.58
CA GLU A 157 -11.30 -36.97 5.44
C GLU A 157 -12.64 -36.80 4.69
N GLY A 158 -12.63 -36.92 3.36
CA GLY A 158 -13.81 -36.79 2.51
C GLY A 158 -14.07 -35.36 2.00
N VAL A 159 -14.96 -35.24 1.02
CA VAL A 159 -15.42 -33.94 0.50
C VAL A 159 -16.62 -33.50 1.34
N ASN A 160 -16.41 -32.54 2.23
CA ASN A 160 -17.52 -31.87 2.90
C ASN A 160 -17.96 -30.69 2.02
N ASP A 161 -19.16 -30.81 1.45
CA ASP A 161 -19.86 -29.71 0.77
C ASP A 161 -20.50 -28.82 1.85
N GLU A 162 -19.79 -27.78 2.30
CA GLU A 162 -20.37 -26.63 3.00
C GLU A 162 -19.93 -25.31 2.34
#